data_AF-A0A1I4PUX5-F1
#
_entry.id   AF-A0A1I4PUX5-F1
#
_cell.length_a   1.000
_cell.length_b   1.000
_cell.length_c   1.000
_cell.angle_alpha   90.00
_cell.angle_beta   90.00
_cell.angle_gamma   90.00
#
_symmetry.space_group_name_H-M   'P 1'
#
loop_
_entity.id
_entity.type
_entity.pdbx_description
1 polymer ?
#
loop_
_entity_poly.entity_id
_entity_poly.type
_entity_poly.pdbx_seq_one_letter_code
_entity_poly.pdbx_strand_id
1 'polypeptide(L)' 'MGVRALLTATMLVATFSCATAQEQPITSPQDAQCRDEARDKVFTAPNPKGLMPFALGAEIYHACMRRLGAEEREPPRE' A
#
# COMPACT_ATOMS: atom_id res chain seq x y z
N MET A 1 47.80 -37.94 -9.45
CA MET A 1 47.61 -36.49 -9.31
C MET A 1 46.26 -36.14 -9.91
N GLY A 2 45.20 -36.08 -9.10
CA GLY A 2 43.84 -35.76 -9.55
C GLY A 2 43.39 -34.47 -8.90
N VAL A 3 43.28 -33.41 -9.71
CA VAL A 3 43.07 -32.03 -9.24
C VAL A 3 41.63 -31.88 -8.74
N ARG A 4 41.50 -31.40 -7.50
CA ARG A 4 40.25 -31.13 -6.79
C ARG A 4 39.48 -30.01 -7.49
N ALA A 5 38.32 -30.30 -8.06
CA ALA A 5 37.38 -29.27 -8.52
C ALA A 5 36.25 -29.15 -7.48
N LEU A 6 36.48 -28.31 -6.47
CA LEU A 6 35.43 -27.86 -5.55
C LEU A 6 34.62 -26.77 -6.26
N LEU A 7 33.46 -27.12 -6.79
CA LEU A 7 32.50 -26.15 -7.33
C LEU A 7 31.73 -25.52 -6.16
N THR A 8 32.22 -24.38 -5.68
CA THR A 8 31.51 -23.56 -4.70
C THR A 8 30.33 -22.86 -5.39
N ALA A 9 29.12 -23.36 -5.15
CA ALA A 9 27.88 -22.67 -5.52
C ALA A 9 27.61 -21.54 -4.53
N THR A 10 27.93 -20.30 -4.90
CA THR A 10 27.54 -19.10 -4.16
C THR A 10 26.04 -18.86 -4.38
N MET A 11 25.21 -19.35 -3.47
CA MET A 11 23.80 -18.97 -3.35
C MET A 11 23.72 -17.48 -3.01
N LEU A 12 23.33 -16.66 -3.97
CA LEU A 12 23.02 -15.25 -3.76
C LEU A 12 21.66 -15.16 -3.03
N VAL A 13 21.69 -15.05 -1.70
CA VAL A 13 20.47 -14.82 -0.90
C VAL A 13 20.09 -13.35 -1.06
N ALA A 14 19.19 -13.05 -2.00
CA ALA A 14 18.56 -11.75 -2.10
C ALA A 14 17.59 -11.58 -0.92
N THR A 15 18.03 -10.92 0.15
CA THR A 15 17.14 -10.49 1.24
C THR A 15 16.30 -9.33 0.73
N PHE A 16 15.11 -9.62 0.22
CA PHE A 16 14.08 -8.61 0.00
C PHE A 16 13.60 -8.13 1.37
N SER A 17 14.13 -7.00 1.83
CA SER A 17 13.58 -6.27 2.96
C SER A 17 12.21 -5.72 2.54
N CYS A 18 11.14 -6.47 2.78
CA CYS A 18 9.79 -5.94 2.74
C CYS A 18 9.71 -4.86 3.83
N ALA A 19 9.81 -3.60 3.43
CA ALA A 19 9.50 -2.49 4.31
C ALA A 19 8.06 -2.69 4.79
N THR A 20 7.90 -3.04 6.07
CA THR A 20 6.58 -3.09 6.69
C THR A 20 6.14 -1.64 6.84
N ALA A 21 5.38 -1.13 5.86
CA ALA A 21 4.60 0.07 6.08
C ALA A 21 3.78 -0.20 7.34
N GLN A 22 4.04 0.54 8.43
CA GLN A 22 3.21 0.42 9.62
C GLN A 22 1.81 0.89 9.23
N GLU A 23 0.94 -0.08 8.93
CA GLU A 23 -0.45 0.19 8.65
C GLU A 23 -1.06 0.83 9.90
N GLN A 24 -1.61 2.03 9.70
CA GLN A 24 -2.40 2.69 10.73
C GLN A 24 -3.52 1.73 11.16
N PRO A 25 -3.80 1.61 12.47
CA PRO A 25 -4.85 0.72 12.95
C PRO A 25 -6.19 1.11 12.32
N ILE A 26 -6.98 0.11 11.93
CA ILE A 26 -8.33 0.32 11.41
C ILE A 26 -9.20 0.93 12.51
N THR A 27 -9.82 2.07 12.22
CA THR A 27 -10.59 2.85 13.21
C THR A 27 -12.09 2.61 13.13
N SER A 28 -12.59 2.07 12.01
CA SER A 28 -14.00 1.80 11.79
C SER A 28 -14.23 0.78 10.65
N PRO A 29 -15.42 0.19 10.52
CA PRO A 29 -15.78 -0.61 9.34
C PRO A 29 -15.69 0.16 8.02
N GLN A 30 -16.02 1.47 8.04
CA GLN A 30 -15.91 2.35 6.87
C GLN A 30 -14.46 2.52 6.43
N ASP A 31 -13.55 2.70 7.40
CA ASP A 31 -12.10 2.78 7.15
C ASP A 31 -11.57 1.51 6.48
N ALA A 32 -11.94 0.32 7.00
CA ALA A 32 -11.58 -0.95 6.40
C ALA A 32 -12.05 -1.04 4.93
N GLN A 33 -13.33 -0.76 4.69
CA GLN A 33 -13.92 -0.79 3.35
C GLN A 33 -13.22 0.18 2.39
N CYS A 34 -12.93 1.40 2.83
CA CYS A 34 -12.29 2.40 1.97
C CYS A 34 -10.82 2.12 1.69
N ARG A 35 -10.11 1.45 2.61
CA ARG A 35 -8.74 0.96 2.36
C ARG A 35 -8.72 -0.16 1.33
N ASP A 36 -9.66 -1.10 1.41
CA ASP A 36 -9.76 -2.19 0.44
C ASP A 36 -10.13 -1.63 -0.95
N GLU A 37 -11.08 -0.68 -1.02
CA GLU A 37 -11.40 -0.02 -2.28
C GLU A 37 -10.18 0.69 -2.90
N ALA A 38 -9.38 1.38 -2.10
CA ALA A 38 -8.16 2.04 -2.57
C ALA A 38 -7.14 1.03 -3.11
N ARG A 39 -6.92 -0.08 -2.40
CA ARG A 39 -5.98 -1.15 -2.81
C ARG A 39 -6.37 -1.79 -4.14
N ASP A 40 -7.66 -2.06 -4.31
CA ASP A 40 -8.18 -2.72 -5.51
C ASP A 40 -8.07 -1.82 -6.75
N LYS A 41 -8.18 -0.50 -6.55
CA LYS A 41 -8.31 0.47 -7.64
C LYS A 41 -7.04 1.26 -7.95
N VAL A 42 -6.06 1.33 -7.04
CA VAL A 42 -4.89 2.22 -7.18
C VAL A 42 -4.07 1.97 -8.47
N PHE A 43 -4.10 0.76 -9.02
CA PHE A 43 -3.36 0.43 -10.25
C PHE A 43 -4.23 0.40 -11.52
N THR A 44 -5.55 0.56 -11.40
CA THR A 44 -6.50 0.44 -12.51
C THR A 44 -7.37 1.69 -12.71
N ALA A 45 -7.47 2.55 -11.69
CA ALA A 45 -8.23 3.78 -11.76
C ALA A 45 -7.61 4.78 -12.76
N PRO A 46 -8.43 5.58 -13.47
CA PRO A 46 -7.93 6.68 -14.29
C PRO A 46 -7.08 7.63 -13.45
N ASN A 47 -5.88 7.93 -13.94
CA ASN A 47 -4.94 8.83 -13.27
C ASN A 47 -4.51 9.99 -14.20
N PRO A 48 -5.43 10.89 -14.58
CA PRO A 48 -5.12 11.99 -15.50
C PRO A 48 -4.13 13.00 -14.91
N LYS A 49 -4.02 13.04 -13.57
CA LYS A 49 -3.08 13.90 -12.84
C LYS A 49 -1.66 13.30 -12.73
N GLY A 50 -1.44 12.06 -13.17
CA GLY A 50 -0.14 11.40 -13.07
C GLY A 50 0.34 11.18 -11.62
N LEU A 51 -0.59 10.98 -10.68
CA LEU A 51 -0.28 10.77 -9.27
C LEU A 51 0.51 9.48 -9.03
N MET A 52 1.39 9.51 -8.04
CA MET A 52 2.01 8.29 -7.53
C MET A 52 0.96 7.39 -6.86
N PRO A 53 1.15 6.05 -6.83
CA PRO A 53 0.17 5.12 -6.27
C PRO A 53 -0.29 5.49 -4.86
N PHE A 54 0.62 5.92 -3.98
CA PHE A 54 0.26 6.35 -2.64
C PHE A 54 -0.74 7.53 -2.63
N ALA A 55 -0.50 8.55 -3.44
CA ALA A 55 -1.37 9.71 -3.54
C ALA A 55 -2.71 9.38 -4.21
N LEU A 56 -2.70 8.54 -5.24
CA LEU A 56 -3.92 8.07 -5.90
C LEU A 56 -4.77 7.21 -4.96
N GLY A 57 -4.16 6.30 -4.21
CA GLY A 57 -4.82 5.50 -3.19
C GLY A 57 -5.48 6.36 -2.11
N ALA A 58 -4.81 7.44 -1.68
CA ALA A 58 -5.38 8.41 -0.76
C ALA A 58 -6.60 9.14 -1.35
N GLU A 59 -6.54 9.61 -2.61
CA GLU A 59 -7.69 10.25 -3.26
C GLU A 59 -8.89 9.29 -3.35
N ILE A 60 -8.66 8.01 -3.67
CA ILE A 60 -9.70 6.98 -3.73
C ILE A 60 -10.31 6.72 -2.34
N TYR A 61 -9.47 6.60 -1.31
CA TYR A 61 -9.89 6.42 0.08
C TYR A 61 -10.80 7.57 0.56
N HIS A 62 -10.38 8.82 0.37
CA HIS A 62 -11.17 9.99 0.78
C HIS A 62 -12.47 10.14 -0.03
N ALA A 63 -12.44 9.78 -1.32
CA ALA A 63 -13.67 9.70 -2.11
C ALA A 63 -14.65 8.65 -1.54
N CYS A 64 -14.16 7.50 -1.10
CA CYS A 64 -14.97 6.48 -0.43
C CYS A 64 -15.53 6.99 0.91
N MET A 65 -14.69 7.57 1.76
CA MET A 65 -15.12 8.09 3.06
C MET A 65 -16.21 9.16 2.94
N ARG A 66 -16.10 10.07 1.97
CA ARG A 66 -17.15 11.05 1.66
C ARG A 66 -18.46 10.39 1.23
N ARG A 67 -18.42 9.36 0.38
CA ARG A 67 -19.63 8.63 -0.04
C ARG A 67 -20.32 7.92 1.12
N LEU A 68 -19.56 7.48 2.12
CA LEU A 68 -20.08 6.83 3.33
C LEU A 68 -20.52 7.83 4.42
N GLY A 69 -20.37 9.14 4.19
CA GLY A 69 -20.68 10.17 5.18
C GLY A 69 -19.75 10.17 6.39
N ALA A 70 -18.55 9.59 6.27
CA ALA A 70 -17.58 9.45 7.35
C ALA A 70 -16.61 10.65 7.45
N GLU A 71 -16.48 11.46 6.40
CA GLU A 71 -15.57 12.62 6.36
C GLU A 71 -16.19 13.91 6.92
N GLU A 72 -17.53 14.00 7.03
CA GLU A 72 -18.23 15.23 7.45
C GLU A 72 -18.41 15.38 8.97
N ARG A 73 -17.86 14.46 9.78
CA ARG A 73 -17.90 14.55 11.26
C ARG A 73 -16.53 14.77 11.88
N GLU A 74 -15.60 15.45 11.21
CA GLU A 74 -14.45 16.02 11.94
C GLU A 74 -14.94 17.30 12.64
N PRO A 75 -15.08 17.34 13.98
CA PRO A 75 -15.34 18.59 14.67
C PRO A 75 -14.16 19.56 14.43
N PRO A 76 -14.38 20.88 14.49
CA PRO A 76 -13.32 21.86 14.28
C PRO A 76 -12.11 21.52 15.16
N ARG A 77 -10.94 21.35 14.55
CA ARG A 77 -9.68 21.28 15.31
C ARG A 77 -9.43 22.67 15.88
N GLU A 78 -9.65 22.81 17.19
CA GLU A 78 -9.25 23.98 18.00
C GLU A 78 -7.74 24.13 18.10
#